data_AF-A0A429BJV9-F1
#
_entry.id   AF-A0A429BJV9-F1
#
_cell.length_a   1.000
_cell.length_b   1.000
_cell.length_c   1.000
_cell.angle_alpha   90.00
_cell.angle_beta   90.00
_cell.angle_gamma   90.00
#
_symmetry.space_group_name_H-M   'P 1'
#
loop_
_entity.id
_entity.type
_entity.pdbx_description
1 polymer ?
#
loop_
_entity_poly.entity_id
_entity_poly.type
_entity_poly.pdbx_seq_one_letter_code
_entity_poly.pdbx_strand_id
1 'polypeptide(L)'
;MLLGWARVLNDTVQQLQGPVCRSCNHPTCVYADLGREPRHQPAHTATWLLRHTDALIRHPAGPDAVEEILTAVRNARWAVDAPPRDLIYAGPCDACDGDLYARPGAARVACRWCRDEEGGRLVYEIEARRRWMLDALEDVELAAPAIARALTSLVRPIKPALLHTWVAREKLFPAGRDDAGRALFRVGDVIDLMASGDTRGHQRVLVVA
;
A
#
# COMPACT_ATOMS: atom_id res chain seq x y z
N MET A 1 4.06 -14.81 1.70
CA MET A 1 2.85 -15.02 2.50
C MET A 1 2.29 -16.44 2.33
N LEU A 2 1.57 -16.78 1.25
CA LEU A 2 0.96 -18.12 1.08
C LEU A 2 1.94 -19.30 1.23
N LEU A 3 3.16 -19.17 0.70
CA LEU A 3 4.20 -20.20 0.81
C LEU A 3 4.67 -20.43 2.26
N GLY A 4 4.57 -19.42 3.13
CA GLY A 4 4.89 -19.54 4.55
C GLY A 4 3.94 -20.50 5.25
N TRP A 5 2.63 -20.33 5.02
CA TRP A 5 1.61 -21.24 5.56
C TRP A 5 1.70 -22.65 5.01
N ALA A 6 2.01 -22.81 3.72
CA ALA A 6 2.25 -24.14 3.17
C ALA A 6 3.41 -24.84 3.88
N ARG A 7 4.49 -24.13 4.24
CA ARG A 7 5.61 -24.72 5.00
C ARG A 7 5.24 -25.03 6.44
N VAL A 8 4.62 -24.08 7.15
CA VAL A 8 4.16 -24.26 8.54
C VAL A 8 3.25 -25.48 8.67
N LEU A 9 2.32 -25.65 7.73
CA LEU A 9 1.45 -26.82 7.73
C LEU A 9 2.17 -28.08 7.24
N ASN A 10 3.07 -28.01 6.25
CA ASN A 10 3.81 -29.17 5.73
C ASN A 10 4.65 -29.86 6.82
N ASP A 11 5.13 -29.12 7.81
CA ASP A 11 5.84 -29.70 8.96
C ASP A 11 4.92 -30.55 9.87
N THR A 12 3.60 -30.34 9.78
CA THR A 12 2.57 -31.06 10.57
C THR A 12 1.81 -32.12 9.76
N VAL A 13 1.94 -32.12 8.43
CA VAL A 13 1.28 -33.10 7.56
C VAL A 13 2.17 -34.34 7.44
N GLN A 14 1.59 -35.52 7.70
CA GLN A 14 2.31 -36.78 7.57
C GLN A 14 2.73 -37.00 6.11
N GLN A 15 4.04 -36.98 5.84
CA GLN A 15 4.58 -37.26 4.52
C GLN A 15 4.41 -38.75 4.19
N LEU A 16 3.30 -39.08 3.53
CA LEU A 16 3.06 -40.42 3.03
C LEU A 16 3.81 -40.61 1.70
N GLN A 17 4.86 -41.43 1.73
CA GLN A 17 5.59 -41.86 0.55
C GLN A 17 4.76 -42.91 -0.21
N GLY A 18 4.34 -42.63 -1.44
CA GLY A 18 3.58 -43.57 -2.26
C GLY A 18 3.49 -43.18 -3.73
N PRO A 19 3.21 -44.14 -4.64
CA PRO A 19 3.03 -43.86 -6.06
C PRO A 19 1.79 -42.98 -6.27
N VAL A 20 1.94 -41.92 -7.07
CA VAL A 20 0.81 -41.07 -7.48
C VAL A 20 0.41 -41.42 -8.91
N CYS A 21 -0.83 -41.88 -9.08
CA CYS A 21 -1.43 -41.98 -10.40
C CYS A 21 -1.93 -40.59 -10.81
N ARG A 22 -1.56 -40.09 -12.00
CA ARG A 22 -2.00 -38.78 -12.50
C ARG A 22 -3.50 -38.70 -12.82
N SER A 23 -4.19 -39.84 -12.86
CA SER A 23 -5.54 -39.99 -13.42
C SER A 23 -6.51 -40.74 -12.52
N CYS A 24 -6.09 -41.20 -11.33
CA CYS A 24 -6.91 -42.07 -10.49
C CYS A 24 -7.32 -41.38 -9.19
N ASN A 25 -8.55 -41.59 -8.76
CA ASN A 25 -9.11 -41.03 -7.52
C ASN A 25 -9.01 -42.01 -6.33
N HIS A 26 -7.99 -42.88 -6.32
CA HIS A 26 -7.82 -43.87 -5.26
C HIS A 26 -7.52 -43.15 -3.93
N PRO A 27 -8.10 -43.58 -2.80
CA PRO A 27 -7.87 -42.97 -1.50
C PRO A 27 -6.37 -42.84 -1.17
N THR A 28 -5.58 -43.87 -1.45
CA THR A 28 -4.12 -43.87 -1.21
C THR A 28 -3.35 -42.84 -2.05
N CYS A 29 -3.77 -42.60 -3.30
CA CYS A 29 -3.18 -41.55 -4.14
C CYS A 29 -3.56 -40.16 -3.65
N VAL A 30 -4.80 -39.98 -3.18
CA VAL A 30 -5.27 -38.73 -2.57
C VAL A 30 -4.48 -38.45 -1.28
N TYR A 31 -4.28 -39.45 -0.41
CA TYR A 31 -3.50 -39.30 0.82
C TYR A 31 -2.01 -39.00 0.55
N ALA A 32 -1.40 -39.65 -0.45
CA ALA A 32 -0.01 -39.37 -0.84
C ALA A 32 0.16 -37.98 -1.49
N ASP A 33 -0.85 -37.49 -2.21
CA ASP A 33 -0.86 -36.15 -2.81
C ASP A 33 -1.06 -35.04 -1.77
N LEU A 34 -1.80 -35.31 -0.68
CA LEU A 34 -1.92 -34.41 0.48
C LEU A 34 -0.57 -34.22 1.19
N GLY A 35 0.23 -35.28 1.32
CA GLY A 35 1.54 -35.24 1.99
C GLY A 35 2.69 -34.58 1.21
N ARG A 36 2.45 -34.06 -0.01
CA ARG A 36 3.50 -33.41 -0.83
C ARG A 36 3.47 -31.90 -0.69
N GLU A 37 4.65 -31.29 -0.56
CA GLU A 37 4.78 -29.84 -0.58
C GLU A 37 4.33 -29.27 -1.95
N PRO A 38 3.54 -28.18 -1.97
CA PRO A 38 3.16 -27.55 -3.21
C PRO A 38 4.38 -26.94 -3.90
N ARG A 39 4.34 -26.87 -5.23
CA ARG A 39 5.29 -26.04 -5.99
C ARG A 39 5.21 -24.59 -5.51
N HIS A 40 6.34 -23.89 -5.53
CA HIS A 40 6.47 -22.48 -5.11
C HIS A 40 5.84 -21.49 -6.12
N GLN A 41 4.56 -21.71 -6.44
CA GLN A 41 3.77 -20.88 -7.33
C GLN A 41 2.42 -20.59 -6.66
N PRO A 42 1.91 -19.34 -6.67
CA PRO A 42 0.71 -18.96 -5.93
C PRO A 42 -0.51 -19.86 -6.17
N ALA A 43 -0.77 -20.26 -7.42
CA ALA A 43 -1.90 -21.13 -7.76
C ALA A 43 -1.77 -22.55 -7.18
N HIS A 44 -0.56 -23.12 -7.20
CA HIS A 44 -0.29 -24.44 -6.64
C HIS A 44 -0.35 -24.43 -5.11
N THR A 45 0.20 -23.38 -4.49
CA THR A 45 0.13 -23.17 -3.04
C THR A 45 -1.32 -22.97 -2.57
N ALA A 46 -2.12 -22.16 -3.28
CA ALA A 46 -3.54 -21.96 -2.96
C ALA A 46 -4.34 -23.27 -3.09
N THR A 47 -4.12 -24.03 -4.17
CA THR A 47 -4.77 -25.35 -4.38
C THR A 47 -4.44 -26.32 -3.25
N TRP A 48 -3.19 -26.32 -2.77
CA TRP A 48 -2.76 -27.16 -1.67
C TRP A 48 -3.39 -26.73 -0.33
N LEU A 49 -3.43 -25.43 -0.03
CA LEU A 49 -4.07 -24.89 1.18
C LEU A 49 -5.58 -25.21 1.22
N LEU A 50 -6.26 -25.17 0.08
CA LEU A 50 -7.68 -25.57 -0.03
C LEU A 50 -7.91 -27.04 0.34
N ARG A 51 -6.92 -27.91 0.14
CA ARG A 51 -7.01 -29.32 0.52
C ARG A 51 -6.62 -29.59 1.97
N HIS A 52 -6.01 -28.60 2.64
CA HIS A 52 -5.55 -28.67 4.03
C HIS A 52 -6.30 -27.68 4.93
N THR A 53 -7.50 -27.27 4.54
CA THR A 53 -8.28 -26.26 5.27
C THR A 53 -8.58 -26.69 6.71
N ASP A 54 -8.85 -27.97 6.93
CA ASP A 54 -9.04 -28.53 8.28
C ASP A 54 -7.81 -28.38 9.18
N ALA A 55 -6.61 -28.57 8.61
CA ALA A 55 -5.35 -28.39 9.34
C ALA A 55 -5.12 -26.90 9.65
N LEU A 56 -5.45 -26.02 8.71
CA LEU A 56 -5.37 -24.57 8.88
C LEU A 56 -6.33 -24.06 9.96
N ILE A 57 -7.57 -24.55 9.99
CA ILE A 57 -8.60 -24.18 10.97
C ILE A 57 -8.18 -24.56 12.40
N ARG A 58 -7.55 -25.73 12.56
CA ARG A 58 -7.12 -26.25 13.87
C ARG A 58 -5.77 -25.69 14.32
N HIS A 59 -5.06 -24.97 13.47
CA HIS A 59 -3.75 -24.43 13.80
C HIS A 59 -3.89 -23.26 14.80
N PRO A 60 -3.05 -23.18 15.86
CA PRO A 60 -3.12 -22.10 16.85
C PRO A 60 -3.05 -20.69 16.24
N ALA A 61 -2.26 -20.51 15.17
CA ALA A 61 -2.15 -19.26 14.42
C ALA A 61 -3.11 -19.17 13.20
N GLY A 62 -4.19 -19.97 13.20
CA GLY A 62 -5.20 -19.96 12.14
C GLY A 62 -5.81 -18.57 11.85
N PRO A 63 -6.13 -17.73 12.86
CA PRO A 63 -6.60 -16.37 12.62
C PRO A 63 -5.62 -15.51 11.80
N ASP A 64 -4.33 -15.55 12.14
CA ASP A 64 -3.28 -14.83 11.41
C ASP A 64 -3.19 -15.32 9.97
N ALA A 65 -3.35 -16.63 9.76
CA ALA A 65 -3.36 -17.22 8.42
C ALA A 65 -4.48 -16.69 7.55
N VAL A 66 -5.68 -16.54 8.13
CA VAL A 66 -6.83 -15.98 7.43
C VAL A 66 -6.54 -14.54 7.03
N GLU A 67 -6.02 -13.72 7.95
CA GLU A 67 -5.67 -12.33 7.67
C GLU A 67 -4.61 -12.21 6.56
N GLU A 68 -3.56 -13.03 6.61
CA GLU A 68 -2.52 -13.07 5.59
C GLU A 68 -3.06 -13.52 4.22
N ILE A 69 -3.91 -14.55 4.17
CA ILE A 69 -4.54 -15.01 2.94
C ILE A 69 -5.44 -13.91 2.36
N LEU A 70 -6.25 -13.26 3.20
CA LEU A 70 -7.10 -12.14 2.78
C LEU A 70 -6.27 -10.98 2.25
N THR A 71 -5.16 -10.65 2.91
CA THR A 71 -4.19 -9.63 2.46
C THR A 71 -3.59 -10.00 1.11
N ALA A 72 -3.15 -11.25 0.93
CA ALA A 72 -2.60 -11.73 -0.33
C ALA A 72 -3.63 -11.66 -1.47
N VAL A 73 -4.89 -12.01 -1.21
CA VAL A 73 -6.00 -11.90 -2.18
C VAL A 73 -6.28 -10.43 -2.53
N ARG A 74 -6.31 -9.54 -1.54
CA ARG A 74 -6.46 -8.09 -1.78
C ARG A 74 -5.35 -7.57 -2.69
N ASN A 75 -4.09 -7.93 -2.41
CA ASN A 75 -2.94 -7.52 -3.19
C ASN A 75 -2.98 -8.08 -4.62
N ALA A 76 -3.35 -9.35 -4.80
CA ALA A 76 -3.48 -9.97 -6.12
C ALA A 76 -4.56 -9.28 -6.97
N ARG A 77 -5.73 -9.00 -6.37
CA ARG A 77 -6.78 -8.20 -7.02
C ARG A 77 -6.28 -6.81 -7.38
N TRP A 78 -5.56 -6.17 -6.46
CA TRP A 78 -4.99 -4.84 -6.69
C TRP A 78 -3.99 -4.81 -7.86
N ALA A 79 -3.19 -5.86 -8.04
CA ALA A 79 -2.23 -5.96 -9.14
C ALA A 79 -2.90 -6.16 -10.50
N VAL A 80 -4.03 -6.87 -10.56
CA VAL A 80 -4.80 -7.11 -11.79
C VAL A 80 -5.70 -5.92 -12.11
N ASP A 81 -6.41 -5.43 -11.11
CA ASP A 81 -7.33 -4.28 -11.18
C ASP A 81 -6.61 -2.97 -10.89
N ALA A 82 -5.30 -2.91 -11.18
CA ALA A 82 -4.49 -1.75 -10.91
C ALA A 82 -5.12 -0.55 -11.62
N PRO A 83 -5.36 0.55 -10.89
CA PRO A 83 -5.96 1.72 -11.49
C PRO A 83 -5.13 2.22 -12.68
N PRO A 84 -5.78 2.86 -13.68
CA PRO A 84 -5.08 3.53 -14.77
C PRO A 84 -3.89 4.37 -14.26
N ARG A 85 -2.78 4.39 -15.01
CA ARG A 85 -1.50 5.01 -14.59
C ARG A 85 -1.59 6.51 -14.27
N ASP A 86 -2.71 7.14 -14.60
CA ASP A 86 -3.01 8.55 -14.38
C ASP A 86 -3.78 8.82 -13.07
N LEU A 87 -4.17 7.81 -12.28
CA LEU A 87 -4.84 8.08 -11.01
C LEU A 87 -3.88 8.63 -9.94
N ILE A 88 -4.38 9.58 -9.17
CA ILE A 88 -3.69 10.24 -8.07
C ILE A 88 -4.16 9.61 -6.76
N TYR A 89 -3.22 9.32 -5.87
CA TYR A 89 -3.51 8.85 -4.53
C TYR A 89 -4.29 9.91 -3.74
N ALA A 90 -5.44 9.52 -3.19
CA ALA A 90 -6.38 10.39 -2.49
C ALA A 90 -6.49 10.08 -0.98
N GLY A 91 -5.56 9.30 -0.44
CA GLY A 91 -5.57 8.87 0.97
C GLY A 91 -6.21 7.51 1.20
N PRO A 92 -6.16 6.99 2.44
CA PRO A 92 -6.80 5.72 2.80
C PRO A 92 -8.31 5.91 2.99
N CYS A 93 -9.08 4.83 3.06
CA CYS A 93 -10.48 4.79 3.48
C CYS A 93 -10.59 4.73 5.01
N ASP A 94 -11.48 5.50 5.65
CA ASP A 94 -11.59 5.53 7.12
C ASP A 94 -12.15 4.24 7.73
N ALA A 95 -12.84 3.43 6.94
CA ALA A 95 -13.51 2.23 7.43
C ALA A 95 -12.73 0.94 7.19
N CYS A 96 -11.81 0.92 6.21
CA CYS A 96 -11.10 -0.31 5.83
C CYS A 96 -9.61 -0.12 5.53
N ASP A 97 -9.09 1.08 5.76
CA ASP A 97 -7.70 1.50 5.47
C ASP A 97 -7.26 1.27 4.02
N GLY A 98 -8.23 1.07 3.13
CA GLY A 98 -7.97 0.76 1.74
C GLY A 98 -7.59 2.02 0.96
N ASP A 99 -6.47 1.96 0.23
CA ASP A 99 -5.99 3.10 -0.56
C ASP A 99 -7.03 3.56 -1.61
N LEU A 100 -7.29 4.87 -1.63
CA LEU A 100 -8.19 5.53 -2.56
C LEU A 100 -7.38 6.20 -3.68
N TYR A 101 -7.87 6.04 -4.91
CA TYR A 101 -7.27 6.62 -6.10
C TYR A 101 -8.32 7.35 -6.91
N ALA A 102 -8.02 8.57 -7.32
CA ALA A 102 -8.93 9.45 -8.02
C ALA A 102 -8.35 9.88 -9.37
N ARG A 103 -9.23 10.21 -10.32
CA ARG A 103 -8.78 10.85 -11.57
C ARG A 103 -8.23 12.24 -11.27
N PRO A 104 -7.26 12.73 -12.05
CA PRO A 104 -6.80 14.11 -11.94
C PRO A 104 -7.99 15.09 -12.02
N GLY A 105 -8.09 16.00 -11.04
CA GLY A 105 -9.15 17.00 -10.98
C GLY A 105 -10.53 16.51 -10.48
N ALA A 106 -10.67 15.23 -10.10
CA ALA A 106 -11.89 14.78 -9.44
C ALA A 106 -12.09 15.51 -8.10
N ALA A 107 -13.32 15.89 -7.77
CA ALA A 107 -13.67 16.47 -6.47
C ALA A 107 -13.87 15.41 -5.39
N ARG A 108 -14.38 14.23 -5.79
CA ARG A 108 -14.80 13.15 -4.89
C ARG A 108 -14.21 11.81 -5.31
N VAL A 109 -13.96 10.93 -4.34
CA VAL A 109 -13.55 9.54 -4.55
C VAL A 109 -14.40 8.61 -3.72
N ALA A 110 -14.85 7.50 -4.31
CA ALA A 110 -15.63 6.48 -3.62
C ALA A 110 -14.76 5.27 -3.29
N CYS A 111 -14.85 4.77 -2.05
CA CYS A 111 -14.27 3.48 -1.70
C CYS A 111 -14.94 2.37 -2.52
N ARG A 112 -14.15 1.44 -3.05
CA ARG A 112 -14.67 0.30 -3.83
C ARG A 112 -15.18 -0.86 -2.98
N TRP A 113 -14.85 -0.87 -1.69
CA TRP A 113 -15.15 -1.97 -0.78
C TRP A 113 -16.19 -1.61 0.27
N CYS A 114 -16.10 -0.42 0.84
CA CYS A 114 -16.99 0.00 1.92
C CYS A 114 -18.33 0.51 1.40
N ARG A 115 -19.38 0.18 2.13
CA ARG A 115 -20.72 0.72 1.95
C ARG A 115 -21.24 1.39 3.20
N ASP A 116 -22.07 2.40 3.03
CA ASP A 116 -22.81 3.04 4.13
C ASP A 116 -24.01 2.16 4.55
N GLU A 117 -24.73 2.59 5.57
CA GLU A 117 -25.88 1.86 6.13
C GLU A 117 -27.02 1.69 5.12
N GLU A 118 -27.09 2.57 4.12
CA GLU A 118 -28.09 2.60 3.06
C GLU A 118 -27.64 1.79 1.82
N GLY A 119 -26.44 1.19 1.87
CA GLY A 119 -25.85 0.39 0.80
C GLY A 119 -25.15 1.20 -0.29
N GLY A 120 -25.09 2.53 -0.17
CA GLY A 120 -24.26 3.43 -0.97
C GLY A 120 -22.77 3.21 -0.71
N ARG A 121 -21.89 3.72 -1.57
CA ARG A 121 -20.43 3.63 -1.34
C ARG A 121 -19.99 4.77 -0.44
N LEU A 122 -19.03 4.53 0.46
CA LEU A 122 -18.40 5.63 1.20
C LEU A 122 -17.69 6.57 0.21
N VAL A 123 -18.05 7.85 0.24
CA VAL A 123 -17.51 8.89 -0.64
C VAL A 123 -16.77 9.94 0.18
N TYR A 124 -15.59 10.32 -0.28
CA TYR A 124 -14.72 11.29 0.35
C TYR A 124 -14.48 12.49 -0.58
N GLU A 125 -14.44 13.70 0.00
CA GLU A 125 -13.95 14.90 -0.68
C GLU A 125 -12.43 14.85 -0.75
N ILE A 126 -11.89 14.90 -1.97
CA ILE A 126 -10.45 14.75 -2.21
C ILE A 126 -9.66 15.90 -1.59
N GLU A 127 -10.19 17.12 -1.65
CA GLU A 127 -9.51 18.28 -1.06
C GLU A 127 -9.51 18.25 0.48
N ALA A 128 -10.55 17.69 1.10
CA ALA A 128 -10.56 17.48 2.56
C ALA A 128 -9.55 16.39 2.95
N ARG A 129 -9.47 15.30 2.18
CA ARG A 129 -8.48 14.24 2.36
C ARG A 129 -7.05 14.74 2.21
N ARG A 130 -6.80 15.55 1.17
CA ARG A 130 -5.49 16.18 0.93
C ARG A 130 -5.07 17.01 2.14
N ARG A 131 -5.94 17.90 2.65
CA ARG A 131 -5.67 18.71 3.84
C ARG A 131 -5.38 17.83 5.06
N TRP A 132 -6.23 16.86 5.35
CA TRP A 132 -6.01 15.91 6.45
C TRP A 132 -4.64 15.21 6.37
N MET A 133 -4.22 14.77 5.17
CA MET A 133 -2.91 14.15 4.98
C MET A 133 -1.75 15.14 5.17
N LEU A 134 -1.92 16.40 4.77
CA LEU A 134 -0.90 17.44 4.95
C LEU A 134 -0.76 17.82 6.42
N ASP A 135 -1.88 17.98 7.12
CA ASP A 135 -1.91 18.28 8.57
C ASP A 135 -1.21 17.14 9.34
N ALA A 136 -1.47 15.89 8.98
CA ALA A 136 -0.82 14.73 9.60
C ALA A 136 0.70 14.66 9.34
N LEU A 137 1.19 15.35 8.30
CA LEU A 137 2.61 15.38 7.95
C LEU A 137 3.35 16.59 8.51
N GLU A 138 2.65 17.62 9.01
CA GLU A 138 3.22 18.93 9.36
C GLU A 138 4.47 18.81 10.25
N ASP A 139 4.39 18.00 11.32
CA ASP A 139 5.45 17.79 12.30
C ASP A 139 6.43 16.67 11.94
N VAL A 140 6.24 15.99 10.81
CA VAL A 140 7.04 14.83 10.46
C VAL A 140 8.40 15.27 9.92
N GLU A 141 9.47 14.71 10.48
CA GLU A 141 10.84 14.91 10.03
C GLU A 141 11.25 13.84 9.01
N LEU A 142 11.60 14.27 7.80
CA LEU A 142 11.96 13.36 6.70
C LEU A 142 13.21 13.82 5.96
N ALA A 143 13.89 12.87 5.33
CA ALA A 143 14.96 13.18 4.39
C ALA A 143 14.39 13.81 3.11
N ALA A 144 15.17 14.69 2.47
CA ALA A 144 14.74 15.42 1.27
C ALA A 144 14.12 14.55 0.14
N PRO A 145 14.64 13.35 -0.19
CA PRO A 145 14.01 12.48 -1.19
C PRO A 145 12.62 11.98 -0.79
N ALA A 146 12.40 11.71 0.50
CA ALA A 146 11.11 11.27 1.02
C ALA A 146 10.07 12.41 0.98
N ILE A 147 10.47 13.61 1.40
CA ILE A 147 9.65 14.82 1.30
C ILE A 147 9.24 15.09 -0.15
N ALA A 148 10.19 15.05 -1.08
CA ALA A 148 9.91 15.30 -2.49
C ALA A 148 8.89 14.32 -3.08
N ARG A 149 8.99 13.03 -2.70
CA ARG A 149 8.01 12.01 -3.12
C ARG A 149 6.63 12.24 -2.54
N ALA A 150 6.54 12.57 -1.24
CA ALA A 150 5.28 12.84 -0.56
C ALA A 150 4.57 14.07 -1.15
N LEU A 151 5.27 15.20 -1.22
CA LEU A 151 4.69 16.47 -1.69
C LEU A 151 4.41 16.50 -3.19
N THR A 152 5.16 15.74 -4.01
CA THR A 152 4.84 15.57 -5.44
C THR A 152 3.47 14.95 -5.64
N SER A 153 3.09 14.00 -4.78
CA SER A 153 1.80 13.33 -4.86
C SER A 153 0.67 14.17 -4.25
N LEU A 154 0.94 14.88 -3.15
CA LEU A 154 -0.08 15.57 -2.38
C LEU A 154 -0.33 17.01 -2.82
N VAL A 155 0.71 17.74 -3.24
CA VAL A 155 0.63 19.19 -3.52
C VAL A 155 0.96 19.48 -4.98
N ARG A 156 2.23 19.33 -5.35
CA ARG A 156 2.73 19.59 -6.72
C ARG A 156 4.12 18.98 -6.88
N PRO A 157 4.54 18.66 -8.12
CA PRO A 157 5.86 18.12 -8.38
C PRO A 157 6.99 19.01 -7.86
N ILE A 158 7.87 18.43 -7.03
CA ILE A 158 9.10 19.07 -6.56
C ILE A 158 10.28 18.11 -6.68
N LYS A 159 11.46 18.64 -6.99
CA LYS A 159 12.70 17.87 -7.10
C LYS A 159 13.46 17.94 -5.76
N PRO A 160 14.12 16.86 -5.30
CA PRO A 160 14.95 16.91 -4.08
C PRO A 160 16.02 18.01 -4.11
N ALA A 161 16.59 18.30 -5.28
CA ALA A 161 17.57 19.37 -5.49
C ALA A 161 17.06 20.78 -5.09
N LEU A 162 15.74 21.00 -5.13
CA LEU A 162 15.13 22.26 -4.71
C LEU A 162 15.33 22.50 -3.20
N LEU A 163 15.20 21.46 -2.39
CA LEU A 163 15.41 21.55 -0.94
C LEU A 163 16.86 21.92 -0.64
N HIS A 164 17.83 21.27 -1.31
CA HIS A 164 19.23 21.64 -1.19
C HIS A 164 19.51 23.09 -1.60
N THR A 165 18.81 23.59 -2.61
CA THR A 165 18.90 25.02 -3.01
C THR A 165 18.35 25.94 -1.93
N TRP A 166 17.27 25.56 -1.24
CA TRP A 166 16.74 26.34 -0.12
C TRP A 166 17.65 26.31 1.09
N VAL A 167 18.28 25.17 1.39
CA VAL A 167 19.29 25.06 2.44
C VAL A 167 20.50 25.93 2.13
N ALA A 168 21.03 25.85 0.91
CA ALA A 168 22.18 26.67 0.48
C ALA A 168 21.88 28.18 0.46
N ARG A 169 20.60 28.56 0.43
CA ARG A 169 20.11 29.94 0.48
C ARG A 169 19.60 30.34 1.87
N GLU A 170 19.86 29.50 2.89
CA GLU A 170 19.47 29.74 4.28
C GLU A 170 17.97 29.99 4.47
N LYS A 171 17.15 29.37 3.61
CA LYS A 171 15.69 29.44 3.68
C LYS A 171 15.06 28.24 4.38
N LEU A 172 15.76 27.12 4.36
CA LEU A 172 15.32 25.86 4.96
C LEU A 172 16.44 25.37 5.87
N PHE A 173 16.11 25.02 7.11
CA PHE A 173 17.07 24.53 8.08
C PHE A 173 16.77 23.06 8.41
N PRO A 174 17.80 22.20 8.58
CA PRO A 174 17.59 20.85 9.09
C PRO A 174 17.01 20.90 10.50
N ALA A 175 15.95 20.13 10.75
CA ALA A 175 15.38 19.94 12.08
C ALA A 175 16.17 18.88 12.88
N GLY A 176 16.74 17.90 12.19
CA GLY A 176 17.48 16.81 12.82
C GLY A 176 18.40 16.08 11.85
N ARG A 177 18.90 14.94 12.32
CA ARG A 177 19.66 13.97 11.51
C ARG A 177 19.18 12.56 11.84
N ASP A 178 19.21 11.68 10.84
CA ASP A 178 18.97 10.26 11.06
C ASP A 178 20.22 9.53 11.58
N ASP A 179 20.08 8.22 11.86
CA ASP A 179 21.17 7.36 12.34
C ASP A 179 22.36 7.28 11.37
N ALA A 180 22.14 7.58 10.09
CA ALA A 180 23.18 7.63 9.06
C ALA A 180 23.80 9.05 8.91
N GLY A 181 23.40 9.99 9.77
CA GLY A 181 23.87 11.37 9.77
C GLY A 181 23.27 12.24 8.66
N ARG A 182 22.25 11.77 7.93
CA ARG A 182 21.59 12.54 6.85
C ARG A 182 20.65 13.57 7.47
N ALA A 183 20.61 14.77 6.88
CA ALA A 183 19.75 15.85 7.34
C ALA A 183 18.26 15.48 7.16
N LEU A 184 17.49 15.71 8.23
CA LEU A 184 16.05 15.62 8.26
C LEU A 184 15.45 17.02 8.29
N PHE A 185 14.33 17.20 7.60
CA PHE A 185 13.61 18.46 7.52
C PHE A 185 12.16 18.23 7.94
N ARG A 186 11.58 19.19 8.66
CA ARG A 186 10.14 19.18 8.93
C ARG A 186 9.39 19.44 7.63
N VAL A 187 8.37 18.62 7.36
CA VAL A 187 7.57 18.75 6.14
C VAL A 187 6.81 20.09 6.13
N GLY A 188 6.32 20.56 7.28
CA GLY A 188 5.65 21.86 7.42
C GLY A 188 6.48 23.03 6.88
N ASP A 189 7.75 23.14 7.28
CA ASP A 189 8.65 24.21 6.82
C ASP A 189 8.80 24.22 5.28
N VAL A 190 8.77 23.04 4.66
CA VAL A 190 8.84 22.88 3.21
C VAL A 190 7.53 23.32 2.54
N ILE A 191 6.38 22.99 3.13
CA ILE A 191 5.06 23.43 2.67
C ILE A 191 4.96 24.96 2.73
N ASP A 192 5.41 25.58 3.83
CA ASP A 192 5.42 27.03 4.01
C ASP A 192 6.28 27.75 2.98
N LEU A 193 7.46 27.20 2.66
CA LEU A 193 8.32 27.73 1.61
C LEU A 193 7.71 27.59 0.21
N MET A 194 6.97 26.50 -0.03
CA MET A 194 6.24 26.32 -1.29
C MET A 194 5.12 27.34 -1.44
N ALA A 195 4.35 27.59 -0.39
CA ALA A 195 3.30 28.61 -0.37
C ALA A 195 3.87 30.03 -0.53
N SER A 196 4.99 30.31 0.17
CA SER A 196 5.67 31.61 0.11
C SER A 196 6.30 31.89 -1.26
N GLY A 197 6.74 30.86 -1.98
CA GLY A 197 7.28 30.98 -3.34
C GLY A 197 6.23 31.31 -4.41
N ASP A 198 4.97 30.95 -4.18
CA ASP A 198 3.86 31.15 -5.13
C ASP A 198 3.41 32.62 -5.23
N THR A 199 3.64 33.42 -4.19
CA THR A 199 3.34 34.86 -4.21
C THR A 199 4.11 35.65 -5.27
N ARG A 200 5.27 35.15 -5.74
CA ARG A 200 6.04 35.78 -6.84
C ARG A 200 5.59 35.34 -8.24
N GLY A 201 4.79 34.27 -8.34
CA GLY A 201 4.29 33.73 -9.61
C GLY A 201 2.99 34.38 -10.09
N HIS A 202 2.11 34.77 -9.16
CA HIS A 202 0.80 35.33 -9.51
C HIS A 202 0.85 36.81 -9.94
N GLN A 203 1.92 37.54 -9.59
CA GLN A 203 2.09 38.96 -9.94
C GLN A 203 2.68 39.21 -11.35
N ARG A 204 2.98 38.15 -12.12
CA ARG A 204 3.55 38.26 -13.49
C ARG A 204 2.52 38.02 -14.62
N VAL A 205 1.23 37.87 -14.32
CA VAL A 205 0.17 37.64 -15.34
C VAL A 205 -0.86 38.78 -15.44
N LEU A 206 -0.67 39.89 -14.73
CA LEU A 206 -1.47 41.11 -14.89
C LEU A 206 -0.61 42.30 -15.32
N VAL A 207 0.08 42.15 -16.45
CA VAL A 207 0.43 43.26 -17.34
C VAL A 207 0.44 42.68 -18.75
N VAL A 208 -0.63 42.91 -19.52
CA VAL A 208 -0.67 43.27 -20.95
C VAL A 208 -2.15 43.26 -21.39
N ALA A 209 -2.53 44.38 -22.03
CA ALA A 209 -3.78 44.74 -22.70
C ALA A 209 -4.88 45.33 -21.82
#